data_AF-A0A0F5ASU8-F1
#
_entry.id   AF-A0A0F5ASU8-F1
#
_cell.length_a   1.000
_cell.length_b   1.000
_cell.length_c   1.000
_cell.angle_alpha   90.00
_cell.angle_beta   90.00
_cell.angle_gamma   90.00
#
_symmetry.space_group_name_H-M   'P 1'
#
loop_
_entity.id
_entity.type
_entity.pdbx_description
1 polymer ?
#
loop_
_entity_poly.entity_id
_entity_poly.type
_entity_poly.pdbx_seq_one_letter_code
_entity_poly.pdbx_strand_id
1 'polypeptide(L)'
;MLLNANSTVNEAALRAMAHMPTRSLPVLVDNSFSQKLTDADLMRIAVLLAQKSAEEGGCPIGAVIIDNETRHIVGKGHNTLVQENHPYNHGETAAIRDAGRIDFSQTTLFTSLSPCDVCAALIAIRGFSRVVVGDITSASGNETVLQEKGVMVDVLEDPQGIALYQQFRAEHPEQELEDWQGVSAVNARQG
;
A
#
# COMPACT_ATOMS: atom_id res chain seq x y z
N MET A 1 -5.01 -19.02 -17.54
CA MET A 1 -4.83 -17.76 -16.78
C MET A 1 -4.45 -16.66 -17.77
N LEU A 2 -4.93 -15.44 -17.56
CA LEU A 2 -4.63 -14.26 -18.40
C LEU A 2 -3.13 -13.93 -18.37
N LEU A 3 -2.52 -13.99 -17.19
CA LEU A 3 -1.08 -13.89 -16.97
C LEU A 3 -0.53 -15.26 -16.56
N ASN A 4 0.50 -15.74 -17.25
CA ASN A 4 1.07 -17.07 -17.06
C ASN A 4 2.61 -17.10 -17.22
N ALA A 5 3.21 -18.30 -17.17
CA ALA A 5 4.66 -18.50 -17.29
C ALA A 5 5.29 -17.75 -18.47
N ASN A 6 4.60 -17.68 -19.61
CA ASN A 6 5.09 -17.05 -20.85
C ASN A 6 4.81 -15.54 -20.92
N SER A 7 4.00 -14.99 -20.01
CA SER A 7 3.72 -13.55 -19.96
C SER A 7 4.91 -12.79 -19.38
N THR A 8 5.28 -11.67 -19.98
CA THR A 8 6.34 -10.79 -19.47
C THR A 8 5.81 -9.93 -18.32
N VAL A 9 6.62 -9.73 -17.27
CA VAL A 9 6.34 -8.73 -16.23
C VAL A 9 6.61 -7.35 -16.83
N ASN A 10 5.57 -6.54 -16.97
CA ASN A 10 5.66 -5.19 -17.52
C ASN A 10 4.58 -4.29 -16.91
N GLU A 11 4.70 -2.98 -17.12
CA GLU A 11 3.79 -1.96 -16.57
C GLU A 11 2.31 -2.26 -16.85
N ALA A 12 1.96 -2.75 -18.04
CA ALA A 12 0.58 -3.08 -18.39
C ALA A 12 0.04 -4.26 -17.56
N ALA A 13 0.85 -5.28 -17.32
CA ALA A 13 0.50 -6.40 -16.46
C ALA A 13 0.36 -5.95 -14.99
N LEU A 14 1.30 -5.15 -14.49
CA LEU A 14 1.25 -4.63 -13.11
C LEU A 14 0.01 -3.74 -12.90
N ARG A 15 -0.30 -2.86 -13.85
CA ARG A 15 -1.51 -2.02 -13.83
C ARG A 15 -2.79 -2.84 -13.89
N ALA A 16 -2.84 -3.89 -14.72
CA ALA A 16 -3.96 -4.81 -14.74
C ALA A 16 -4.16 -5.48 -13.36
N MET A 17 -3.08 -5.95 -12.73
CA MET A 17 -3.13 -6.56 -11.39
C MET A 17 -3.55 -5.56 -10.30
N ALA A 18 -3.11 -4.31 -10.39
CA ALA A 18 -3.48 -3.23 -9.47
C ALA A 18 -5.00 -2.97 -9.46
N HIS A 19 -5.63 -2.93 -10.63
CA HIS A 19 -7.04 -2.51 -10.74
C HIS A 19 -8.05 -3.65 -10.89
N MET A 20 -7.61 -4.88 -11.13
CA MET A 20 -8.50 -6.04 -11.10
C MET A 20 -8.91 -6.39 -9.65
N PRO A 21 -10.16 -6.83 -9.41
CA PRO A 21 -10.57 -7.31 -8.10
C PRO A 21 -9.66 -8.42 -7.58
N THR A 22 -9.24 -8.35 -6.32
CA THR A 22 -8.32 -9.34 -5.70
C THR A 22 -8.86 -10.76 -5.80
N ARG A 23 -10.17 -10.93 -5.55
CA ARG A 23 -10.88 -12.21 -5.70
C ARG A 23 -10.77 -12.85 -7.08
N SER A 24 -10.48 -12.07 -8.12
CA SER A 24 -10.33 -12.56 -9.50
C SER A 24 -8.90 -12.98 -9.81
N LEU A 25 -7.90 -12.49 -9.06
CA LEU A 25 -6.48 -12.73 -9.36
C LEU A 25 -6.10 -14.22 -9.35
N PRO A 26 -6.56 -15.07 -8.42
CA PRO A 26 -6.21 -16.50 -8.43
C PRO A 26 -6.65 -17.27 -9.69
N VAL A 27 -7.62 -16.73 -10.44
CA VAL A 27 -8.11 -17.32 -11.72
C VAL A 27 -7.39 -16.70 -12.93
N LEU A 28 -6.96 -15.44 -12.80
CA LEU A 28 -6.41 -14.65 -13.88
C LEU A 28 -4.88 -14.66 -13.91
N VAL A 29 -4.21 -14.90 -12.78
CA VAL A 29 -2.76 -14.82 -12.62
C VAL A 29 -2.24 -16.15 -12.10
N ASP A 30 -1.44 -16.81 -12.92
CA ASP A 30 -0.88 -18.11 -12.58
C ASP A 30 0.22 -17.98 -11.52
N ASN A 31 0.37 -19.01 -10.68
CA ASN A 31 1.44 -19.07 -9.68
C ASN A 31 2.82 -18.85 -10.34
N SER A 32 3.06 -19.42 -11.52
CA SER A 32 4.32 -19.22 -12.24
C SER A 32 4.56 -17.78 -12.70
N PHE A 33 3.49 -16.98 -12.89
CA PHE A 33 3.62 -15.55 -13.14
C PHE A 33 3.92 -14.80 -11.85
N SER A 34 3.15 -15.04 -10.80
CA SER A 34 3.31 -14.38 -9.50
C SER A 34 4.71 -14.58 -8.90
N GLN A 35 5.29 -15.77 -9.07
CA GLN A 35 6.65 -16.09 -8.63
C GLN A 35 7.75 -15.29 -9.34
N LYS A 36 7.47 -14.69 -10.50
CA LYS A 36 8.42 -13.81 -11.19
C LYS A 36 8.42 -12.39 -10.63
N LEU A 37 7.40 -12.01 -9.86
CA LEU A 37 7.29 -10.65 -9.35
C LEU A 37 8.36 -10.39 -8.29
N THR A 38 9.15 -9.36 -8.54
CA THR A 38 10.12 -8.84 -7.57
C THR A 38 9.44 -7.92 -6.57
N ASP A 39 10.17 -7.57 -5.50
CA ASP A 39 9.70 -6.57 -4.54
C ASP A 39 9.50 -5.20 -5.21
N ALA A 40 10.30 -4.85 -6.21
CA ALA A 40 10.11 -3.64 -7.01
C ALA A 40 8.83 -3.67 -7.84
N ASP A 41 8.48 -4.82 -8.42
CA ASP A 41 7.22 -4.97 -9.17
C ASP A 41 5.99 -4.83 -8.27
N LEU A 42 6.05 -5.40 -7.06
CA LEU A 42 4.95 -5.31 -6.08
C LEU A 42 4.85 -3.91 -5.48
N MET A 43 5.97 -3.26 -5.19
CA MET A 43 5.98 -1.85 -4.82
C MET A 43 5.39 -0.99 -5.94
N ARG A 44 5.72 -1.28 -7.20
CA ARG A 44 5.13 -0.57 -8.34
C ARG A 44 3.61 -0.72 -8.39
N ILE A 45 3.06 -1.89 -8.06
CA ILE A 45 1.60 -2.08 -7.92
C ILE A 45 1.04 -1.21 -6.77
N ALA A 46 1.73 -1.13 -5.62
CA ALA A 46 1.33 -0.24 -4.52
C ALA A 46 1.32 1.24 -4.95
N VAL A 47 2.32 1.68 -5.73
CA VAL A 47 2.38 3.05 -6.28
C VAL A 47 1.29 3.30 -7.33
N LEU A 48 0.92 2.31 -8.15
CA LEU A 48 -0.22 2.43 -9.07
C LEU A 48 -1.56 2.56 -8.34
N LEU A 49 -1.69 1.93 -7.16
CA LEU A 49 -2.84 2.13 -6.28
C LEU A 49 -2.82 3.52 -5.62
N ALA A 50 -1.65 4.01 -5.22
CA ALA A 50 -1.49 5.39 -4.73
C ALA A 50 -1.87 6.42 -5.81
N GLN A 51 -1.46 6.20 -7.06
CA GLN A 51 -1.84 7.03 -8.20
C GLN A 51 -3.36 7.04 -8.39
N LYS A 52 -4.01 5.87 -8.29
CA LYS A 52 -5.48 5.80 -8.33
C LYS A 52 -6.14 6.63 -7.23
N SER A 53 -5.60 6.63 -5.99
CA SER A 53 -6.14 7.48 -4.92
C SER A 53 -6.11 8.95 -5.32
N ALA A 54 -4.97 9.45 -5.82
CA ALA A 54 -4.86 10.83 -6.28
C ALA A 54 -5.80 11.15 -7.45
N GLU A 55 -5.93 10.25 -8.42
CA GLU A 55 -6.88 10.40 -9.55
C GLU A 55 -8.34 10.45 -9.07
N GLU A 56 -8.65 9.82 -7.95
CA GLU A 56 -9.97 9.87 -7.28
C GLU A 56 -10.08 11.01 -6.24
N GLY A 57 -9.07 11.88 -6.14
CA GLY A 57 -9.06 13.07 -5.28
C GLY A 57 -8.62 12.82 -3.83
N GLY A 58 -8.07 11.65 -3.51
CA GLY A 58 -7.54 11.30 -2.19
C GLY A 58 -6.02 11.45 -2.06
N CYS A 59 -5.50 11.24 -0.85
CA CYS A 59 -4.06 11.23 -0.60
C CYS A 59 -3.39 10.01 -1.28
N PRO A 60 -2.27 10.15 -2.00
CA PRO A 60 -1.67 9.06 -2.77
C PRO A 60 -0.91 8.06 -1.89
N ILE A 61 -1.65 7.18 -1.24
CA ILE A 61 -1.10 6.08 -0.44
C ILE A 61 -1.74 4.78 -0.91
N GLY A 62 -0.92 3.80 -1.26
CA GLY A 62 -1.36 2.49 -1.74
C GLY A 62 -0.60 1.36 -1.06
N ALA A 63 -1.25 0.21 -0.94
CA ALA A 63 -0.63 -0.98 -0.36
C ALA A 63 -1.09 -2.29 -1.01
N VAL A 64 -0.20 -3.28 -0.97
CA VAL A 64 -0.39 -4.63 -1.49
C VAL A 64 0.09 -5.63 -0.47
N ILE A 65 -0.67 -6.70 -0.27
CA ILE A 65 -0.33 -7.82 0.61
C ILE A 65 -0.19 -9.05 -0.26
N ILE A 66 0.94 -9.75 -0.11
CA ILE A 66 1.15 -11.04 -0.75
C ILE A 66 1.24 -12.17 0.26
N ASP A 67 0.90 -13.37 -0.18
CA ASP A 67 1.34 -14.62 0.42
C ASP A 67 2.82 -14.87 0.09
N ASN A 68 3.64 -15.18 1.09
CA ASN A 68 5.09 -15.30 0.93
C ASN A 68 5.52 -16.54 0.12
N GLU A 69 4.73 -17.62 0.15
CA GLU A 69 5.08 -18.86 -0.55
C GLU A 69 4.75 -18.76 -2.04
N THR A 70 3.55 -18.29 -2.36
CA THR A 70 3.00 -18.26 -3.73
C THR A 70 3.26 -16.95 -4.45
N ARG A 71 3.60 -15.89 -3.72
CA ARG A 71 3.65 -14.49 -4.17
C ARG A 71 2.31 -13.96 -4.71
N HIS A 72 1.21 -14.62 -4.41
CA HIS A 72 -0.12 -14.17 -4.80
C HIS A 72 -0.53 -12.94 -3.98
N ILE A 73 -1.10 -11.95 -4.64
CA ILE A 73 -1.75 -10.83 -3.96
C ILE A 73 -3.00 -11.36 -3.26
N VAL A 74 -3.01 -11.29 -1.94
CA VAL A 74 -4.14 -11.71 -1.09
C VAL A 74 -4.99 -10.54 -0.64
N GLY A 75 -4.46 -9.31 -0.67
CA GLY A 75 -5.20 -8.08 -0.45
C GLY A 75 -4.48 -6.89 -1.04
N LYS A 76 -5.22 -5.87 -1.47
CA LYS A 76 -4.64 -4.59 -1.93
C LYS A 76 -5.64 -3.46 -1.79
N GLY A 77 -5.13 -2.23 -1.70
CA GLY A 77 -5.97 -1.06 -1.54
C GLY A 77 -5.20 0.24 -1.68
N HIS A 78 -5.95 1.33 -1.67
CA HIS A 78 -5.41 2.67 -1.56
C HIS A 78 -6.22 3.47 -0.54
N ASN A 79 -5.66 4.61 -0.14
CA ASN A 79 -6.35 5.55 0.72
C ASN A 79 -7.71 5.92 0.10
N THR A 80 -8.74 5.87 0.92
CA THR A 80 -10.13 6.18 0.56
C THR A 80 -10.79 7.10 1.59
N LEU A 81 -10.00 7.88 2.34
CA LEU A 81 -10.49 8.83 3.34
C LEU A 81 -11.52 9.77 2.71
N VAL A 82 -11.19 10.39 1.58
CA VAL A 82 -12.09 11.31 0.87
C VAL A 82 -13.14 10.56 0.06
N GLN A 83 -12.74 9.51 -0.65
CA GLN A 83 -13.59 8.75 -1.58
C GLN A 83 -14.76 8.06 -0.87
N GLU A 84 -14.55 7.60 0.37
CA GLU A 84 -15.58 6.94 1.18
C GLU A 84 -16.10 7.82 2.34
N ASN A 85 -15.64 9.07 2.45
CA ASN A 85 -15.90 9.94 3.61
C ASN A 85 -15.62 9.22 4.95
N HIS A 86 -14.45 8.60 5.03
CA HIS A 86 -14.09 7.62 6.06
C HIS A 86 -12.97 8.16 6.96
N PRO A 87 -13.08 8.07 8.30
CA PRO A 87 -12.20 8.81 9.21
C PRO A 87 -10.75 8.29 9.35
N TYR A 88 -10.34 7.24 8.62
CA TYR A 88 -9.01 6.62 8.80
C TYR A 88 -8.53 5.70 7.67
N ASN A 89 -9.29 5.52 6.57
CA ASN A 89 -9.01 4.40 5.66
C ASN A 89 -7.83 4.71 4.72
N HIS A 90 -6.62 4.40 5.19
CA HIS A 90 -5.35 4.49 4.47
C HIS A 90 -5.12 3.29 3.55
N GLY A 91 -4.03 3.31 2.78
CA GLY A 91 -3.70 2.23 1.84
C GLY A 91 -3.57 0.87 2.52
N GLU A 92 -2.88 0.82 3.65
CA GLU A 92 -2.60 -0.40 4.42
C GLU A 92 -3.87 -0.96 5.05
N THR A 93 -4.72 -0.10 5.63
CA THR A 93 -6.01 -0.54 6.19
C THR A 93 -6.96 -1.01 5.10
N ALA A 94 -6.96 -0.36 3.93
CA ALA A 94 -7.75 -0.79 2.78
C ALA A 94 -7.28 -2.15 2.25
N ALA A 95 -5.97 -2.38 2.17
CA ALA A 95 -5.40 -3.66 1.75
C ALA A 95 -5.73 -4.80 2.74
N ILE A 96 -5.66 -4.53 4.06
CA ILE A 96 -6.06 -5.50 5.09
C ILE A 96 -7.57 -5.79 5.03
N ARG A 97 -8.39 -4.75 4.79
CA ARG A 97 -9.85 -4.90 4.60
C ARG A 97 -10.16 -5.78 3.39
N ASP A 98 -9.45 -5.60 2.28
CA ASP A 98 -9.60 -6.38 1.06
C ASP A 98 -9.13 -7.84 1.24
N ALA A 99 -8.05 -8.08 1.99
CA ALA A 99 -7.60 -9.43 2.33
C ALA A 99 -8.59 -10.21 3.21
N GLY A 100 -9.39 -9.51 4.01
CA GLY A 100 -10.31 -10.11 4.95
C GLY A 100 -9.61 -10.81 6.12
N ARG A 101 -10.25 -11.82 6.68
CA ARG A 101 -9.75 -12.50 7.90
C ARG A 101 -8.87 -13.70 7.54
N ILE A 102 -7.59 -13.43 7.32
CA ILE A 102 -6.55 -14.44 7.07
C ILE A 102 -5.48 -14.44 8.16
N ASP A 103 -4.57 -15.40 8.11
CA ASP A 103 -3.34 -15.39 8.90
C ASP A 103 -2.28 -14.54 8.17
N PHE A 104 -1.88 -13.42 8.78
CA PHE A 104 -0.91 -12.51 8.18
C PHE A 104 0.55 -12.90 8.49
N SER A 105 0.79 -13.92 9.32
CA SER A 105 2.17 -14.33 9.68
C SER A 105 2.97 -14.86 8.50
N GLN A 106 2.31 -15.28 7.43
CA GLN A 106 2.93 -15.76 6.19
C GLN A 106 2.83 -14.74 5.06
N THR A 107 2.66 -13.45 5.39
CA THR A 107 2.45 -12.39 4.39
C THR A 107 3.48 -11.28 4.48
N THR A 108 3.70 -10.64 3.33
CA THR A 108 4.48 -9.40 3.20
C THR A 108 3.54 -8.28 2.76
N LEU A 109 3.60 -7.14 3.44
CA LEU A 109 2.90 -5.91 3.06
C LEU A 109 3.86 -4.93 2.38
N PHE A 110 3.51 -4.48 1.18
CA PHE A 110 4.17 -3.40 0.47
C PHE A 110 3.32 -2.15 0.64
N THR A 111 3.88 -1.08 1.22
CA THR A 111 3.21 0.21 1.35
C THR A 111 3.99 1.27 0.61
N SER A 112 3.32 2.10 -0.19
CA SER A 112 3.96 3.14 -1.00
C SER A 112 4.60 4.26 -0.18
N LEU A 113 4.20 4.41 1.09
CA LEU A 113 4.65 5.41 2.04
C LEU A 113 4.80 4.78 3.43
N SER A 114 5.71 5.31 4.25
CA SER A 114 5.85 4.93 5.66
C SER A 114 4.49 4.88 6.37
N PRO A 115 4.18 3.80 7.11
CA PRO A 115 2.91 3.67 7.79
C PRO A 115 2.76 4.67 8.94
N CYS A 116 1.55 5.22 9.09
CA CYS A 116 1.18 6.01 10.27
C CYS A 116 1.05 5.11 11.51
N ASP A 117 0.88 5.71 12.69
CA ASP A 117 0.81 4.97 13.96
C ASP A 117 -0.32 3.93 14.00
N VAL A 118 -1.46 4.25 13.38
CA VAL A 118 -2.61 3.33 13.29
C VAL A 118 -2.26 2.13 12.40
N CYS A 119 -1.70 2.38 11.21
CA CYS A 119 -1.29 1.34 10.28
C CYS A 119 -0.19 0.46 10.89
N ALA A 120 0.83 1.06 11.51
CA ALA A 120 1.92 0.36 12.16
C ALA A 120 1.43 -0.52 13.33
N ALA A 121 0.52 0.00 14.16
CA ALA A 121 -0.10 -0.78 15.22
C ALA A 121 -0.90 -1.97 14.65
N LEU A 122 -1.67 -1.76 13.58
CA LEU A 122 -2.46 -2.82 12.96
C LEU A 122 -1.57 -3.91 12.35
N ILE A 123 -0.53 -3.52 11.61
CA ILE A 123 0.47 -4.44 11.03
C ILE A 123 1.08 -5.30 12.14
N ALA A 124 1.57 -4.69 13.22
CA ALA A 124 2.19 -5.44 14.31
C ALA A 124 1.19 -6.38 15.02
N ILE A 125 -0.03 -5.92 15.29
CA ILE A 125 -1.05 -6.73 15.99
C ILE A 125 -1.57 -7.87 15.10
N ARG A 126 -1.63 -7.68 13.78
CA ARG A 126 -2.00 -8.75 12.84
C ARG A 126 -0.86 -9.74 12.61
N GLY A 127 0.37 -9.39 12.98
CA GLY A 127 1.50 -10.30 12.98
C GLY A 127 2.14 -10.50 11.61
N PHE A 128 2.17 -9.47 10.75
CA PHE A 128 2.85 -9.55 9.46
C PHE A 128 4.32 -9.98 9.62
N SER A 129 4.79 -10.89 8.76
CA SER A 129 6.20 -11.30 8.78
C SER A 129 7.14 -10.18 8.34
N ARG A 130 6.71 -9.39 7.34
CA ARG A 130 7.54 -8.43 6.65
C ARG A 130 6.72 -7.25 6.13
N VAL A 131 7.31 -6.06 6.17
CA VAL A 131 6.84 -4.84 5.52
C VAL A 131 7.94 -4.28 4.63
N VAL A 132 7.57 -3.86 3.42
CA VAL A 132 8.45 -3.15 2.50
C VAL A 132 7.89 -1.75 2.28
N VAL A 133 8.69 -0.73 2.56
CA VAL A 133 8.27 0.69 2.54
C VAL A 133 8.82 1.38 1.30
N GLY A 134 7.93 2.04 0.56
CA GLY A 134 8.23 2.70 -0.71
C GLY A 134 8.71 4.14 -0.58
N ASP A 135 8.44 4.83 0.53
CA ASP A 135 8.87 6.21 0.74
C ASP A 135 9.03 6.45 2.24
N ILE A 136 10.28 6.67 2.68
CA ILE A 136 10.58 7.17 4.04
C ILE A 136 11.07 8.63 4.03
N THR A 137 11.27 9.19 2.84
CA THR A 137 11.74 10.56 2.62
C THR A 137 10.64 11.57 2.93
N SER A 138 9.39 11.25 2.56
CA SER A 138 8.24 12.14 2.75
C SER A 138 7.60 11.97 4.13
N ALA A 139 7.64 10.77 4.71
CA ALA A 139 7.17 10.46 6.05
C ALA A 139 7.99 9.30 6.62
N SER A 140 8.26 9.27 7.91
CA SER A 140 9.02 8.18 8.56
C SER A 140 8.77 8.15 10.06
N GLY A 141 9.23 7.09 10.73
CA GLY A 141 9.31 7.00 12.19
C GLY A 141 8.84 5.66 12.74
N ASN A 142 7.91 4.98 12.05
CA ASN A 142 7.32 3.73 12.52
C ASN A 142 8.06 2.47 12.05
N GLU A 143 9.09 2.60 11.22
CA GLU A 143 9.92 1.47 10.79
C GLU A 143 10.59 0.81 11.99
N THR A 144 11.17 1.61 12.88
CA THR A 144 11.83 1.12 14.11
C THR A 144 10.81 0.47 15.04
N VAL A 145 9.63 1.07 15.20
CA VAL A 145 8.55 0.53 16.04
C VAL A 145 8.10 -0.85 15.56
N LEU A 146 7.99 -1.05 14.24
CA LEU A 146 7.67 -2.35 13.64
C LEU A 146 8.78 -3.37 13.88
N GLN A 147 10.05 -2.98 13.70
CA GLN A 147 11.21 -3.82 13.97
C GLN A 147 11.28 -4.28 15.43
N GLU A 148 11.04 -3.37 16.38
CA GLU A 148 11.00 -3.68 17.82
C GLU A 148 9.88 -4.68 18.17
N LYS A 149 8.80 -4.68 17.40
CA LYS A 149 7.71 -5.67 17.51
C LYS A 149 7.97 -6.96 16.75
N GLY A 150 9.15 -7.13 16.18
CA GLY A 150 9.58 -8.35 15.50
C GLY A 150 9.15 -8.47 14.04
N VAL A 151 8.64 -7.39 13.43
CA VAL A 151 8.31 -7.34 12.01
C VAL A 151 9.58 -7.01 11.21
N MET A 152 9.89 -7.79 10.18
CA MET A 152 10.99 -7.43 9.26
C MET A 152 10.59 -6.19 8.46
N VAL A 153 11.45 -5.16 8.42
CA VAL A 153 11.17 -3.93 7.66
C VAL A 153 12.29 -3.67 6.68
N ASP A 154 11.95 -3.60 5.40
CA ASP A 154 12.84 -3.16 4.32
C ASP A 154 12.37 -1.83 3.75
N VAL A 155 13.33 -0.99 3.37
CA VAL A 155 13.09 0.31 2.74
C VAL A 155 13.58 0.25 1.30
N LEU A 156 12.68 0.46 0.35
CA LEU A 156 12.98 0.35 -1.09
C LEU A 156 13.19 1.70 -1.76
N GLU A 157 12.50 2.76 -1.31
CA GLU A 157 12.50 4.11 -1.90
C GLU A 157 12.15 4.10 -3.42
N ASP A 158 10.85 4.03 -3.74
CA ASP A 158 10.35 4.13 -5.11
C ASP A 158 10.28 5.60 -5.56
N PRO A 159 11.06 6.02 -6.58
CA PRO A 159 11.13 7.41 -6.99
C PRO A 159 9.81 7.98 -7.52
N GLN A 160 8.94 7.14 -8.10
CA GLN A 160 7.65 7.59 -8.63
C GLN A 160 6.64 7.81 -7.50
N GLY A 161 6.65 6.93 -6.49
CA GLY A 161 5.86 7.09 -5.26
C GLY A 161 6.24 8.37 -4.51
N ILE A 162 7.54 8.59 -4.31
CA ILE A 162 8.06 9.79 -3.64
C ILE A 162 7.62 11.06 -4.38
N ALA A 163 7.84 11.11 -5.70
CA ALA A 163 7.46 12.27 -6.50
C ALA A 163 5.95 12.56 -6.46
N LEU A 164 5.13 11.50 -6.57
CA LEU A 164 3.67 11.61 -6.51
C LEU A 164 3.21 12.17 -5.16
N TYR A 165 3.75 11.65 -4.06
CA TYR A 165 3.35 12.10 -2.73
C TYR A 165 3.80 13.53 -2.44
N GLN A 166 5.04 13.89 -2.82
CA GLN A 166 5.55 15.25 -2.66
C GLN A 166 4.74 16.27 -3.46
N GLN A 167 4.34 15.93 -4.69
CA GLN A 167 3.46 16.77 -5.49
C GLN A 167 2.12 16.98 -4.78
N PHE A 168 1.46 15.90 -4.33
CA PHE A 168 0.18 16.01 -3.62
C PHE A 168 0.29 16.87 -2.37
N ARG A 169 1.34 16.69 -1.55
CA ARG A 169 1.56 17.51 -0.35
C ARG A 169 1.67 19.01 -0.69
N ALA A 170 2.31 19.35 -1.80
CA ALA A 170 2.45 20.74 -2.23
C ALA A 170 1.13 21.34 -2.75
N GLU A 171 0.34 20.54 -3.46
CA GLU A 171 -0.92 20.98 -4.08
C GLU A 171 -2.11 20.97 -3.10
N HIS A 172 -2.11 20.05 -2.14
CA HIS A 172 -3.22 19.78 -1.21
C HIS A 172 -2.79 19.72 0.27
N PRO A 173 -2.11 20.74 0.82
CA PRO A 173 -1.52 20.68 2.16
C PRO A 173 -2.53 20.56 3.31
N GLU A 174 -3.76 21.05 3.16
CA GLU A 174 -4.81 20.87 4.18
C GLU A 174 -5.33 19.44 4.23
N GLN A 175 -5.50 18.82 3.06
CA GLN A 175 -5.93 17.43 2.95
C GLN A 175 -4.83 16.48 3.43
N GLU A 176 -3.56 16.78 3.14
CA GLU A 176 -2.43 16.03 3.70
C GLU A 176 -2.41 16.13 5.23
N LEU A 177 -2.64 17.32 5.79
CA LEU A 177 -2.75 17.48 7.23
C LEU A 177 -3.93 16.69 7.82
N GLU A 178 -5.10 16.72 7.17
CA GLU A 178 -6.25 15.92 7.59
C GLU A 178 -5.93 14.43 7.57
N ASP A 179 -5.25 13.93 6.55
CA ASP A 179 -4.94 12.51 6.39
C ASP A 179 -4.05 11.99 7.53
N TRP A 180 -3.13 12.83 8.01
CA TRP A 180 -2.18 12.48 9.07
C TRP A 180 -2.63 12.83 10.49
N GLN A 181 -3.41 13.91 10.65
CA GLN A 181 -3.71 14.50 11.96
C GLN A 181 -5.21 14.78 12.18
N GLY A 182 -6.04 14.43 11.20
CA GLY A 182 -7.50 14.57 11.23
C GLY A 182 -8.00 16.00 11.06
N VAL A 183 -9.32 16.12 10.87
CA VAL A 183 -10.04 17.40 10.69
C VAL A 183 -9.78 18.39 11.84
N SER A 184 -9.53 17.88 13.05
CA SER A 184 -9.23 18.73 14.20
C SER A 184 -7.98 19.59 14.01
N ALA A 185 -6.96 19.05 13.33
CA ALA A 185 -5.72 19.77 13.05
C ALA A 185 -5.91 20.83 11.95
N VAL A 186 -6.75 20.54 10.95
CA VAL A 186 -7.14 21.51 9.92
C VAL A 186 -7.86 22.71 10.55
N ASN A 187 -8.87 22.45 11.37
CA ASN A 187 -9.62 23.49 12.07
C ASN A 187 -8.71 24.37 12.95
N ALA A 188 -7.71 23.77 13.60
CA ALA A 188 -6.77 24.50 14.46
C ALA A 188 -5.79 25.40 13.69
N ARG A 189 -5.52 25.13 12.40
CA ARG A 189 -4.67 26.01 11.56
C ARG A 189 -5.43 27.20 10.97
N GLN A 190 -6.75 27.10 10.88
CA GLN A 190 -7.61 28.12 10.26
C GLN A 190 -8.20 29.14 11.25
N GLY A 191 -8.13 28.85 12.56
CA GLY A 191 -8.55 29.76 13.64
C GLY A 191 -7.41 30.56 14.22
#